data_AF-A0A1M6SEY7-F1
#
_entry.id   AF-A0A1M6SEY7-F1
#
_cell.length_a   1.000
_cell.length_b   1.000
_cell.length_c   1.000
_cell.angle_alpha   90.00
_cell.angle_beta   90.00
_cell.angle_gamma   90.00
#
_symmetry.space_group_name_H-M   'P 1'
#
loop_
_entity.id
_entity.type
_entity.pdbx_description
1 polymer ?
#
loop_
_entity_poly.entity_id
_entity_poly.type
_entity_poly.pdbx_seq_one_letter_code
_entity_poly.pdbx_strand_id
1 'polypeptide(L)'
;MDQENTPSLEQFLLVALLDIYRGLEVRLPADLDRNIQSNVLKDVLSSAIPFAENDESRRLISDELFRCAREGCTLQEQREVIVRQSPDVINAKAVAAAHLLKIVNKERNIS
;
A
#
# COMPACT_ATOMS: atom_id res chain seq x y z
N MET A 1 28.51 -8.01 -15.81
CA MET A 1 28.48 -7.82 -14.34
C MET A 1 27.07 -7.42 -14.02
N ASP A 2 26.29 -8.39 -13.58
CA ASP A 2 24.85 -8.29 -13.38
C ASP A 2 24.55 -7.26 -12.30
N GLN A 3 23.89 -6.16 -12.67
CA GLN A 3 23.25 -5.30 -11.67
C GLN A 3 22.17 -6.17 -10.99
N GLU A 4 22.33 -6.36 -9.68
CA GLU A 4 21.47 -7.18 -8.86
C GLU A 4 19.99 -6.89 -9.11
N ASN A 5 19.23 -7.92 -9.51
CA ASN A 5 17.77 -7.94 -9.61
C ASN A 5 17.11 -7.88 -8.20
N THR A 6 17.59 -7.01 -7.32
CA THR A 6 17.04 -6.85 -5.97
C THR A 6 15.84 -5.89 -6.03
N PRO A 7 14.66 -6.30 -5.52
CA PRO A 7 13.51 -5.42 -5.43
C PRO A 7 13.85 -4.13 -4.70
N SER A 8 13.35 -2.99 -5.17
CA SER A 8 13.44 -1.74 -4.41
C SER A 8 12.64 -1.87 -3.12
N LEU A 9 12.95 -1.05 -2.14
CA LEU A 9 12.18 -0.98 -0.89
C LEU A 9 10.70 -0.68 -1.16
N GLU A 10 10.41 0.16 -2.15
CA GLU A 10 9.04 0.45 -2.58
C GLU A 10 8.34 -0.79 -3.19
N GLN A 11 9.00 -1.55 -4.05
CA GLN A 11 8.45 -2.81 -4.59
C GLN A 11 8.16 -3.81 -3.47
N PHE A 12 9.11 -3.94 -2.52
CA PHE A 12 8.93 -4.79 -1.34
C PHE A 12 7.70 -4.36 -0.52
N LEU A 13 7.55 -3.06 -0.27
CA LEU A 13 6.43 -2.50 0.48
C LEU A 13 5.08 -2.71 -0.21
N LEU A 14 5.02 -2.53 -1.54
CA LEU A 14 3.81 -2.76 -2.32
C LEU A 14 3.40 -4.23 -2.32
N VAL A 15 4.37 -5.15 -2.41
CA VAL A 15 4.11 -6.60 -2.28
C VAL A 15 3.62 -6.94 -0.88
N ALA A 16 4.27 -6.42 0.16
CA ALA A 16 3.84 -6.62 1.54
C ALA A 16 2.41 -6.12 1.78
N LEU A 17 2.03 -4.97 1.20
CA LEU A 17 0.66 -4.46 1.29
C LEU A 17 -0.35 -5.37 0.59
N LEU A 18 -0.02 -5.91 -0.59
CA LEU A 18 -0.89 -6.88 -1.26
C LEU A 18 -1.13 -8.12 -0.42
N ASP A 19 -0.10 -8.63 0.24
CA ASP A 19 -0.21 -9.80 1.11
C ASP A 19 -1.02 -9.48 2.38
N ILE A 20 -0.84 -8.29 2.97
CA ILE A 20 -1.67 -7.79 4.07
C ILE A 20 -3.14 -7.73 3.63
N TYR A 21 -3.46 -7.11 2.49
CA TYR A 21 -4.85 -7.00 2.00
C TYR A 21 -5.48 -8.36 1.64
N ARG A 22 -4.67 -9.38 1.37
CA ARG A 22 -5.13 -10.78 1.20
C ARG A 22 -5.33 -11.52 2.52
N GLY A 23 -5.03 -10.89 3.65
CA GLY A 23 -5.11 -11.50 4.98
C GLY A 23 -3.94 -12.44 5.29
N LEU A 24 -2.81 -12.32 4.59
CA LEU A 24 -1.62 -13.11 4.84
C LEU A 24 -0.78 -12.52 5.98
N GLU A 25 -0.05 -13.40 6.67
CA GLU A 25 0.91 -12.97 7.67
C GLU A 25 2.20 -12.48 6.98
N VAL A 26 2.52 -11.19 7.17
CA VAL A 26 3.70 -10.56 6.58
C VAL A 26 4.73 -10.25 7.67
N ARG A 27 5.97 -10.68 7.45
CA ARG A 27 7.12 -10.35 8.31
C ARG A 27 7.83 -9.13 7.74
N LEU A 28 7.71 -8.01 8.45
CA LEU A 28 8.38 -6.77 8.10
C LEU A 28 9.72 -6.67 8.85
N PRO A 29 10.78 -6.15 8.22
CA PRO A 29 11.99 -5.72 8.91
C PRO A 29 11.67 -4.74 10.05
N ALA A 30 12.34 -4.89 11.19
CA ALA A 30 12.09 -4.10 12.39
C ALA A 30 12.51 -2.62 12.25
N ASP A 31 13.43 -2.34 11.33
CA ASP A 31 14.10 -1.06 11.10
C ASP A 31 13.61 -0.33 9.84
N LEU A 32 12.42 -0.70 9.34
CA LEU A 32 11.90 -0.11 8.11
C LEU A 32 11.56 1.38 8.30
N ASP A 33 12.13 2.24 7.47
CA ASP A 33 11.97 3.69 7.57
C ASP A 33 10.48 4.10 7.52
N ARG A 34 10.03 4.79 8.59
CA ARG A 34 8.63 5.19 8.77
C ARG A 34 8.16 6.19 7.72
N ASN A 35 9.03 7.06 7.22
CA ASN A 35 8.69 8.03 6.19
C ASN A 35 8.46 7.34 4.85
N ILE A 36 9.29 6.34 4.52
CA ILE A 36 9.12 5.55 3.29
C ILE A 36 7.81 4.76 3.34
N GLN A 37 7.50 4.12 4.47
CA GLN A 37 6.22 3.44 4.67
C GLN A 37 5.03 4.40 4.46
N SER A 38 5.07 5.56 5.12
CA SER A 38 4.02 6.57 5.05
C SER A 38 3.84 7.08 3.61
N ASN A 39 4.92 7.30 2.87
CA ASN A 39 4.84 7.75 1.48
C ASN A 39 4.15 6.71 0.60
N VAL A 40 4.61 5.46 0.62
CA VAL A 40 4.00 4.38 -0.17
C VAL A 40 2.53 4.18 0.20
N LEU A 41 2.19 4.25 1.49
CA LEU A 41 0.80 4.12 1.94
C LEU A 41 -0.08 5.27 1.48
N LYS A 42 0.39 6.52 1.50
CA LYS A 42 -0.37 7.66 0.97
C LYS A 42 -0.62 7.49 -0.52
N ASP A 43 0.36 7.02 -1.28
CA ASP A 43 0.21 6.80 -2.73
C ASP A 43 -0.81 5.69 -3.01
N VAL A 44 -0.77 4.60 -2.25
CA VAL A 44 -1.76 3.52 -2.31
C VAL A 44 -3.15 4.03 -1.94
N LEU A 45 -3.31 4.75 -0.83
CA LEU A 45 -4.60 5.25 -0.36
C LEU A 45 -5.20 6.27 -1.34
N SER A 46 -4.40 7.21 -1.83
CA SER A 46 -4.80 8.17 -2.86
C SER A 46 -5.27 7.46 -4.13
N SER A 47 -4.51 6.46 -4.58
CA SER A 47 -4.84 5.66 -5.76
C SER A 47 -6.04 4.74 -5.56
N ALA A 48 -6.37 4.37 -4.32
CA ALA A 48 -7.48 3.47 -4.00
C ALA A 48 -8.85 4.15 -4.08
N ILE A 49 -8.95 5.46 -3.81
CA ILE A 49 -10.22 6.21 -3.84
C ILE A 49 -11.03 5.98 -5.13
N PRO A 50 -10.47 6.10 -6.35
CA PRO A 50 -11.22 5.87 -7.59
C PRO A 50 -11.60 4.40 -7.83
N PHE A 51 -10.99 3.43 -7.13
CA PHE A 51 -11.32 2.01 -7.26
C PHE A 51 -12.43 1.53 -6.31
N ALA A 52 -12.78 2.32 -5.29
CA ALA A 52 -13.88 1.99 -4.39
C ALA A 52 -15.23 2.20 -5.06
N GLU A 53 -16.12 1.20 -4.97
CA GLU A 53 -17.40 1.22 -5.67
C GLU A 53 -18.40 2.18 -5.02
N ASN A 54 -18.46 2.20 -3.69
CA ASN A 54 -19.44 3.00 -2.95
C ASN A 54 -18.84 4.24 -2.25
N ASP A 55 -19.70 5.21 -1.94
CA ASP A 55 -19.30 6.48 -1.33
C ASP A 55 -18.76 6.33 0.09
N GLU A 56 -19.28 5.35 0.85
CA GLU A 56 -18.81 5.06 2.20
C GLU A 56 -17.35 4.60 2.18
N SER A 57 -17.00 3.67 1.29
CA SER A 57 -15.63 3.20 1.09
C SER A 57 -14.71 4.32 0.62
N ARG A 58 -15.14 5.16 -0.33
CA ARG A 58 -14.38 6.34 -0.77
C ARG A 58 -14.08 7.28 0.39
N ARG A 59 -15.08 7.53 1.23
CA ARG A 59 -14.92 8.35 2.44
C ARG A 59 -13.97 7.71 3.44
N LEU A 60 -14.13 6.42 3.74
CA LEU A 60 -13.26 5.70 4.67
C LEU A 60 -11.80 5.72 4.24
N ILE A 61 -11.52 5.50 2.96
CA ILE A 61 -10.17 5.57 2.38
C ILE A 61 -9.64 7.00 2.47
N SER A 62 -10.47 8.01 2.17
CA SER A 62 -10.07 9.43 2.23
C SER A 62 -9.74 9.87 3.66
N ASP A 63 -10.53 9.44 4.64
CA ASP A 63 -10.30 9.71 6.06
C ASP A 63 -9.00 9.05 6.53
N GLU A 64 -8.72 7.83 6.05
CA GLU A 64 -7.48 7.13 6.34
C GLU A 64 -6.26 7.82 5.70
N LEU A 65 -6.37 8.25 4.45
CA LEU A 65 -5.33 9.06 3.78
C LEU A 65 -5.04 10.33 4.56
N PHE A 66 -6.08 11.03 5.01
CA PHE A 66 -5.93 12.25 5.79
C PHE A 66 -5.23 12.00 7.13
N ARG A 67 -5.59 10.94 7.86
CA ARG A 67 -4.89 10.55 9.08
C ARG A 67 -3.42 10.21 8.80
N CYS A 68 -3.16 9.38 7.79
CA CYS A 68 -1.79 9.03 7.42
C CYS A 68 -0.94 10.25 7.06
N ALA A 69 -1.51 11.22 6.33
CA ALA A 69 -0.82 12.45 5.98
C ALA A 69 -0.48 13.34 7.19
N ARG A 70 -1.28 13.29 8.25
CA ARG A 70 -1.09 14.11 9.46
C ARG A 70 -0.22 13.45 10.52
N GLU A 71 -0.43 12.17 10.75
CA GLU A 71 0.13 11.42 11.90
C GLU A 71 1.23 10.45 11.46
N GLY A 72 1.39 10.27 10.15
CA GLY A 72 2.13 9.15 9.57
C GLY A 72 1.29 7.89 9.56
N CYS A 73 1.69 6.91 8.77
CA CYS A 73 1.16 5.57 8.89
C CYS A 73 2.21 4.50 8.58
N THR A 74 1.97 3.27 9.05
CA THR A 74 2.86 2.12 8.90
C THR A 74 2.13 0.91 8.36
N LEU A 75 2.87 -0.04 7.78
CA LEU A 75 2.29 -1.30 7.30
C LEU A 75 1.73 -2.14 8.46
N GLN A 76 2.32 -2.00 9.65
CA GLN A 76 1.83 -2.69 10.85
C GLN A 76 0.43 -2.20 11.24
N GLU A 77 0.16 -0.89 11.18
CA GLU A 77 -1.17 -0.34 11.43
C GLU A 77 -2.20 -0.83 10.40
N GLN A 78 -1.80 -1.00 9.13
CA GLN A 78 -2.69 -1.55 8.12
C GLN A 78 -3.19 -2.96 8.48
N ARG A 79 -2.33 -3.81 9.07
CA ARG A 79 -2.74 -5.16 9.52
C ARG A 79 -3.88 -5.11 10.54
N GLU A 80 -3.92 -4.09 11.38
CA GLU A 80 -4.95 -3.92 12.39
C GLU A 80 -6.23 -3.33 11.80
N VAL A 81 -6.07 -2.39 10.86
CA VAL A 81 -7.19 -1.67 10.23
C VAL A 81 -7.98 -2.59 9.29
N ILE A 82 -7.33 -3.44 8.50
CA ILE A 82 -8.00 -4.25 7.48
C ILE A 82 -9.03 -5.22 8.06
N VAL A 83 -8.86 -5.67 9.31
CA VAL A 83 -9.77 -6.61 9.97
C VAL A 83 -11.17 -6.01 10.16
N ARG A 84 -11.27 -4.68 10.12
CA ARG A 84 -12.50 -3.91 10.33
C ARG A 84 -13.03 -3.28 9.05
N GLN A 85 -12.37 -3.48 7.91
CA GLN A 85 -12.73 -2.86 6.65
C GLN A 85 -13.64 -3.76 5.81
N SER A 86 -14.52 -3.13 5.03
CA SER A 86 -15.38 -3.85 4.10
C SER A 86 -14.55 -4.45 2.95
N PRO A 87 -15.05 -5.52 2.29
CA PRO A 87 -14.39 -6.08 1.13
C PRO A 87 -14.13 -5.05 0.01
N ASP A 88 -15.02 -4.08 -0.19
CA ASP A 88 -14.85 -3.01 -1.18
C ASP A 88 -13.62 -2.13 -0.87
N VAL A 89 -13.44 -1.71 0.38
CA VAL A 89 -12.26 -0.94 0.81
C VAL A 89 -10.98 -1.74 0.62
N ILE A 90 -10.98 -3.01 1.03
CA ILE A 90 -9.81 -3.89 0.92
C ILE A 90 -9.45 -4.11 -0.55
N ASN A 91 -10.44 -4.39 -1.40
CA ASN A 91 -10.24 -4.59 -2.84
C ASN A 91 -9.71 -3.34 -3.52
N ALA A 92 -10.26 -2.16 -3.21
CA ALA A 92 -9.79 -0.89 -3.76
C ALA A 92 -8.31 -0.64 -3.44
N LYS A 93 -7.90 -0.87 -2.19
CA LYS A 93 -6.50 -0.76 -1.75
C LYS A 93 -5.59 -1.80 -2.41
N ALA A 94 -6.06 -3.04 -2.58
CA ALA A 94 -5.31 -4.09 -3.25
C ALA A 94 -5.10 -3.80 -4.74
N VAL A 95 -6.14 -3.33 -5.44
CA VAL A 95 -6.05 -2.92 -6.85
C VAL A 95 -5.08 -1.75 -7.02
N ALA A 96 -5.15 -0.76 -6.13
CA ALA A 96 -4.23 0.37 -6.11
C ALA A 96 -2.76 -0.07 -5.90
N ALA A 97 -2.50 -0.93 -4.91
CA ALA A 97 -1.15 -1.45 -4.65
C ALA A 97 -0.60 -2.25 -5.85
N ALA A 98 -1.42 -3.08 -6.47
CA ALA A 98 -1.04 -3.82 -7.68
C ALA A 98 -0.79 -2.90 -8.88
N HIS A 99 -1.60 -1.84 -9.02
CA HIS A 99 -1.44 -0.84 -10.07
C HIS A 99 -0.11 -0.09 -9.94
N LEU A 100 0.21 0.40 -8.74
CA LEU A 100 1.48 1.07 -8.46
C LEU A 100 2.67 0.13 -8.65
N LEU A 101 2.60 -1.11 -8.17
CA LEU A 101 3.66 -2.10 -8.38
C LEU A 101 3.93 -2.33 -9.86
N LYS A 102 2.88 -2.39 -10.69
CA LYS A 102 3.01 -2.52 -12.14
C LYS A 102 3.68 -1.29 -12.77
N ILE A 103 3.40 -0.08 -12.29
CA ILE A 103 4.05 1.16 -12.76
C ILE A 103 5.54 1.14 -12.40
N VAL A 104 5.87 0.92 -11.13
CA VAL A 104 7.26 0.88 -10.65
C VAL A 104 8.08 -0.18 -11.39
N ASN A 105 7.50 -1.37 -11.62
CA ASN A 105 8.16 -2.42 -12.40
C ASN A 105 8.41 -2.00 -13.86
N LYS A 106 7.49 -1.26 -14.48
CA LYS A 106 7.66 -0.77 -15.85
C LYS A 106 8.75 0.28 -15.93
N GLU A 107 8.77 1.23 -15.01
CA GLU A 107 9.79 2.29 -14.98
C GLU A 107 11.20 1.72 -14.85
N ARG A 108 11.39 0.72 -13.99
CA ARG A 108 12.69 0.03 -13.85
C ARG A 108 13.10 -0.80 -15.07
N ASN A 109 12.14 -1.35 -15.82
CA ASN A 109 12.43 -2.10 -17.06
C ASN A 109 12.73 -1.18 -18.27
N ILE A 110 12.47 0.11 -18.16
CA ILE A 110 12.77 1.13 -19.18
C ILE A 110 14.12 1.83 -18.90
N SER A 111 14.68 1.61 -17.70
CA SER A 111 15.91 2.27 -17.20
C SER A 111 17.19 1.54 -17.58
#